data_AF-A0A2E0TSX1-F1
#
_entry.id   AF-A0A2E0TSX1-F1
#
_cell.length_a   1.000
_cell.length_b   1.000
_cell.length_c   1.000
_cell.angle_alpha   90.00
_cell.angle_beta   90.00
_cell.angle_gamma   90.00
#
_symmetry.space_group_name_H-M   'P 1'
#
loop_
_entity.id
_entity.type
_entity.pdbx_description
1 polymer ?
#
loop_
_entity_poly.entity_id
_entity_poly.type
_entity_poly.pdbx_seq_one_letter_code
_entity_poly.pdbx_strand_id
1 'polypeptide(L)'
;MLRAMGGEEREPQPNRRAATVLGWLAGGGGALLLNFGLYHAWGTDYPVQPTSFVLFVVGAFGGMALADRLGERAFRVLGIATGVVFALGLTAFVLLGGF
;
A
#
# COMPACT_ATOMS: atom_id res chain seq x y z
N MET A 1 -23.12 -29.89 33.50
CA MET A 1 -21.95 -29.88 32.60
C MET A 1 -21.99 -28.63 31.71
N LEU A 2 -21.78 -27.46 32.30
CA LEU A 2 -21.65 -26.15 31.65
C LEU A 2 -20.17 -25.87 31.46
N ARG A 3 -19.56 -26.45 30.42
CA ARG A 3 -18.15 -26.19 30.10
C ARG A 3 -18.10 -24.94 29.22
N ALA A 4 -17.87 -23.80 29.90
CA ALA A 4 -17.22 -22.60 29.41
C ALA A 4 -16.88 -22.62 27.90
N MET A 5 -17.84 -22.23 27.06
CA MET A 5 -17.53 -21.62 25.77
C MET A 5 -17.17 -20.16 26.07
N GLY A 6 -16.02 -19.97 26.71
CA GLY A 6 -15.34 -18.69 26.78
C GLY A 6 -14.97 -18.32 25.36
N GLY A 7 -15.90 -17.66 24.67
CA GLY A 7 -15.58 -16.90 23.49
C GLY A 7 -14.56 -15.87 23.93
N GLU A 8 -13.29 -16.13 23.64
CA GLU A 8 -12.30 -15.08 23.56
C GLU A 8 -12.80 -14.14 22.47
N GLU A 9 -13.62 -13.16 22.86
CA GLU A 9 -13.84 -11.95 22.10
C GLU A 9 -12.46 -11.34 21.94
N ARG A 10 -11.77 -11.71 20.84
CA ARG A 10 -10.52 -11.06 20.43
C ARG A 10 -10.89 -9.59 20.27
N GLU A 11 -10.54 -8.78 21.25
CA GLU A 11 -10.69 -7.33 21.19
C GLU A 11 -10.26 -6.88 19.80
N PRO A 12 -11.13 -6.19 19.03
CA PRO A 12 -10.77 -5.74 17.71
C PRO A 12 -9.61 -4.77 17.86
N GLN A 13 -8.38 -5.27 17.68
CA GLN A 13 -7.18 -4.45 17.83
C GLN A 13 -7.34 -3.22 16.93
N PRO A 14 -7.42 -2.00 17.48
CA PRO A 14 -7.70 -0.80 16.70
C PRO A 14 -6.66 -0.58 15.58
N ASN A 15 -5.49 -1.21 15.70
CA ASN A 15 -4.42 -1.18 14.71
C ASN A 15 -4.66 -1.98 13.43
N ARG A 16 -5.58 -2.97 13.42
CA ARG A 16 -5.70 -3.88 12.27
C ARG A 16 -6.28 -3.19 11.04
N ARG A 17 -7.35 -2.40 11.22
CA ARG A 17 -7.96 -1.63 10.11
C ARG A 17 -6.98 -0.59 9.55
N ALA A 18 -6.25 0.09 10.42
CA ALA A 18 -5.25 1.07 10.01
C ALA A 18 -4.09 0.41 9.23
N ALA A 19 -3.60 -0.74 9.67
CA ALA A 19 -2.59 -1.51 8.95
C ALA A 19 -3.06 -1.95 7.55
N THR A 20 -4.33 -2.37 7.42
CA THR A 20 -4.92 -2.70 6.11
C THR A 20 -4.98 -1.48 5.18
N VAL A 21 -5.44 -0.33 5.67
CA VAL A 21 -5.50 0.91 4.88
C VAL A 21 -4.10 1.38 4.47
N LEU A 22 -3.13 1.32 5.39
CA LEU A 22 -1.73 1.60 5.07
C LEU A 22 -1.19 0.61 4.03
N GLY A 23 -1.63 -0.64 4.02
CA GLY A 23 -1.33 -1.62 2.98
C GLY A 23 -1.83 -1.22 1.62
N TRP A 24 -3.08 -0.75 1.54
CA TRP A 24 -3.64 -0.28 0.28
C TRP A 24 -2.88 0.94 -0.24
N LEU A 25 -2.57 1.89 0.64
CA LEU A 25 -1.87 3.12 0.28
C LEU A 25 -0.41 2.86 -0.13
N ALA A 26 0.34 2.11 0.68
CA ALA A 26 1.73 1.77 0.39
C ALA A 26 1.83 0.93 -0.90
N GLY A 27 0.99 -0.09 -1.02
CA GLY A 27 1.00 -1.00 -2.15
C GLY A 27 0.54 -0.34 -3.45
N GLY A 28 -0.63 0.31 -3.44
CA GLY A 28 -1.18 0.99 -4.61
C GLY A 28 -0.34 2.19 -5.02
N GLY A 29 0.05 3.05 -4.07
CA GLY A 29 0.91 4.20 -4.34
C GLY A 29 2.31 3.79 -4.81
N GLY A 30 2.90 2.76 -4.21
CA GLY A 30 4.19 2.23 -4.65
C GLY A 30 4.14 1.65 -6.08
N ALA A 31 3.07 0.94 -6.42
CA ALA A 31 2.89 0.42 -7.77
C ALA A 31 2.67 1.53 -8.82
N LEU A 32 1.99 2.62 -8.45
CA LEU A 32 1.86 3.80 -9.32
C LEU A 32 3.18 4.54 -9.51
N LEU A 33 4.00 4.66 -8.47
CA LEU A 33 5.36 5.21 -8.59
C LEU A 33 6.24 4.36 -9.52
N LEU A 34 6.13 3.04 -9.41
CA LEU A 34 6.79 2.13 -10.34
C LEU A 34 6.29 2.35 -11.78
N ASN A 35 4.97 2.49 -11.96
CA ASN A 35 4.36 2.76 -13.26
C ASN A 35 4.84 4.08 -13.86
N PHE A 36 4.97 5.11 -13.03
CA PHE A 36 5.50 6.41 -13.41
C PHE A 36 6.96 6.32 -13.86
N GLY A 37 7.80 5.56 -13.14
CA GLY A 37 9.17 5.27 -13.57
C GLY A 37 9.22 4.52 -14.92
N LEU A 38 8.31 3.55 -15.12
CA LEU A 38 8.19 2.82 -16.39
C LEU A 38 7.79 3.75 -17.54
N TYR A 39 6.82 4.64 -17.33
CA TYR A 39 6.44 5.64 -18.32
C TYR A 39 7.63 6.53 -18.73
N HIS A 40 8.41 7.03 -17.77
CA HIS A 40 9.57 7.85 -18.09
C HIS A 40 10.71 7.10 -18.79
N ALA A 41 10.87 5.81 -18.51
CA ALA A 41 11.85 4.98 -19.20
C ALA A 41 11.43 4.61 -20.64
N TRP A 42 10.12 4.42 -20.88
CA TRP A 42 9.60 3.93 -22.15
C TRP A 42 9.16 5.04 -23.10
N GLY A 43 8.73 6.18 -22.57
CA GLY A 43 8.25 7.33 -23.34
C GLY A 43 6.74 7.30 -23.65
N THR A 44 6.33 8.13 -24.60
CA THR A 44 4.93 8.49 -24.86
C THR A 44 4.04 7.34 -25.34
N ASP A 45 4.63 6.27 -25.88
CA ASP A 45 3.89 5.11 -26.38
C ASP A 45 3.48 4.14 -25.25
N TYR A 46 3.91 4.41 -24.02
CA TYR A 46 3.56 3.58 -22.88
C TYR A 46 2.06 3.71 -22.54
N PRO A 47 1.32 2.59 -22.39
CA PRO A 47 -0.12 2.62 -22.15
C PRO A 47 -0.42 2.94 -20.67
N VAL A 48 -0.24 4.20 -20.27
CA VAL A 48 -0.35 4.67 -18.88
C VAL A 48 -1.72 4.36 -18.27
N GLN A 49 -2.81 4.60 -18.99
CA GLN A 49 -4.17 4.43 -18.46
C GLN A 49 -4.47 3.00 -17.98
N PRO A 50 -4.36 1.95 -18.82
CA PRO A 50 -4.65 0.59 -18.38
C PRO A 50 -3.62 0.07 -17.38
N THR A 51 -2.34 0.41 -17.54
CA THR A 51 -1.28 -0.04 -16.64
C THR A 51 -1.43 0.55 -15.24
N SER A 52 -1.81 1.83 -15.13
CA SER A 52 -2.02 2.49 -13.84
C SER A 52 -3.13 1.83 -13.05
N PHE A 53 -4.26 1.52 -13.70
CA PHE A 53 -5.37 0.84 -13.04
C PHE A 53 -4.97 -0.55 -12.55
N VAL A 54 -4.39 -1.37 -13.44
CA VAL A 54 -4.00 -2.74 -13.10
C VAL A 54 -2.95 -2.76 -11.99
N LEU A 55 -1.90 -1.94 -12.11
CA LEU A 55 -0.82 -1.87 -11.12
C LEU A 55 -1.32 -1.34 -9.78
N PHE A 56 -2.20 -0.33 -9.78
CA PHE A 56 -2.79 0.17 -8.54
C PHE A 56 -3.60 -0.92 -7.83
N VAL A 57 -4.48 -1.62 -8.56
CA VAL A 57 -5.31 -2.70 -8.00
C VAL A 57 -4.44 -3.83 -7.45
N VAL A 58 -3.49 -4.33 -8.24
CA VAL A 58 -2.56 -5.40 -7.82
C VAL A 58 -1.70 -4.94 -6.65
N GLY A 59 -1.21 -3.71 -6.68
CA GLY A 59 -0.42 -3.11 -5.61
C GLY A 59 -1.23 -2.99 -4.31
N ALA A 60 -2.44 -2.46 -4.37
CA ALA A 60 -3.29 -2.23 -3.18
C ALA A 60 -3.69 -3.55 -2.51
N PHE A 61 -4.15 -4.53 -3.28
CA PHE A 61 -4.48 -5.86 -2.76
C PHE A 61 -3.24 -6.64 -2.31
N GLY A 62 -2.11 -6.49 -3.02
CA GLY A 62 -0.83 -7.06 -2.61
C GLY A 62 -0.33 -6.48 -1.29
N GLY A 63 -0.44 -5.17 -1.12
CA GLY A 63 -0.08 -4.47 0.12
C GLY A 63 -0.97 -4.85 1.30
N MET A 64 -2.26 -5.09 1.06
CA MET A 64 -3.16 -5.70 2.06
C MET A 64 -2.71 -7.09 2.49
N ALA A 65 -2.44 -7.97 1.52
CA ALA A 65 -2.01 -9.33 1.81
C ALA A 65 -0.67 -9.35 2.58
N LEU A 66 0.22 -8.40 2.28
CA LEU A 66 1.45 -8.19 3.05
C LEU A 66 1.17 -7.70 4.47
N ALA A 67 0.21 -6.80 4.66
CA ALA A 67 -0.20 -6.35 6.00
C ALA A 67 -0.74 -7.51 6.85
N ASP A 68 -1.53 -8.40 6.25
CA ASP A 68 -2.03 -9.59 6.93
C ASP A 68 -0.91 -10.56 7.32
N ARG A 69 0.15 -10.68 6.50
CA ARG A 69 1.31 -11.52 6.82
C ARG A 69 2.25 -10.91 7.87
N LEU A 70 2.31 -9.59 7.98
CA LEU A 70 3.22 -8.90 8.90
C LEU A 70 2.69 -8.82 10.35
N GLY A 71 1.41 -9.10 10.57
CA GLY A 71 0.82 -9.21 11.92
C GLY A 71 1.06 -7.96 12.78
N GLU A 72 1.59 -8.14 13.98
CA GLU A 72 1.86 -7.03 14.92
C GLU A 72 2.87 -6.00 14.40
N ARG A 73 3.77 -6.41 13.49
CA ARG A 73 4.77 -5.50 12.89
C ARG A 73 4.21 -4.69 11.73
N ALA A 74 3.00 -5.03 11.27
CA ALA A 74 2.41 -4.43 10.07
C ALA A 74 2.34 -2.91 10.20
N PHE A 75 1.81 -2.38 11.31
CA PHE A 75 1.63 -0.94 11.47
C PHE A 75 2.95 -0.15 11.33
N ARG A 76 4.05 -0.64 11.91
CA ARG A 76 5.36 0.01 11.83
C ARG A 76 5.96 -0.08 10.43
N VAL A 77 5.94 -1.27 9.82
CA VAL A 77 6.54 -1.50 8.50
C VAL A 77 5.75 -0.77 7.41
N LEU A 78 4.43 -0.87 7.44
CA LEU A 78 3.55 -0.22 6.46
C LEU A 78 3.49 1.29 6.66
N GLY A 79 3.57 1.80 7.88
CA GLY A 79 3.72 3.24 8.12
C GLY A 79 4.98 3.79 7.45
N ILE A 80 6.12 3.11 7.60
CA ILE A 80 7.38 3.49 6.94
C ILE A 80 7.24 3.36 5.42
N ALA A 81 6.68 2.27 4.91
CA ALA A 81 6.50 2.06 3.48
C ALA A 81 5.62 3.14 2.84
N THR A 82 4.49 3.48 3.46
CA THR A 82 3.62 4.59 3.02
C THR A 82 4.39 5.91 3.05
N GLY A 83 5.15 6.18 4.11
CA GLY A 83 5.98 7.38 4.21
C GLY A 83 7.02 7.49 3.10
N VAL A 84 7.70 6.38 2.77
CA VAL A 84 8.67 6.32 1.66
C VAL A 84 7.98 6.55 0.32
N VAL A 85 6.81 5.94 0.09
CA VAL A 85 6.02 6.17 -1.13
C VAL A 85 5.63 7.65 -1.26
N PHE A 86 5.14 8.27 -0.20
CA PHE A 86 4.82 9.69 -0.21
C PHE A 86 6.05 10.57 -0.43
N ALA A 87 7.18 10.26 0.22
CA ALA A 87 8.43 10.99 0.04
C ALA A 87 8.91 10.91 -1.40
N LEU A 88 8.93 9.71 -2.00
CA LEU A 88 9.33 9.51 -3.39
C LEU A 88 8.36 10.20 -4.36
N GLY A 89 7.06 10.11 -4.12
CA GLY A 89 6.04 10.81 -4.91
C GLY A 89 6.21 12.33 -4.85
N LEU A 90 6.46 12.87 -3.66
CA LEU A 90 6.72 14.29 -3.46
C LEU A 90 8.04 14.71 -4.13
N THR A 91 9.11 13.92 -3.99
CA THR A 91 10.40 14.18 -4.65
C THR A 91 10.23 14.16 -6.17
N ALA A 92 9.56 13.16 -6.72
CA ALA A 92 9.25 13.10 -8.15
C ALA A 92 8.41 14.31 -8.58
N PHE A 93 7.39 14.69 -7.81
CA PHE A 93 6.59 15.87 -8.07
C PHE A 93 7.42 17.17 -8.04
N VAL A 94 8.30 17.36 -7.07
CA VAL A 94 9.14 18.57 -6.98
C VAL A 94 10.16 18.61 -8.12
N LEU A 95 10.81 17.48 -8.43
CA LEU A 95 11.86 17.43 -9.44
C LEU A 95 11.34 17.47 -10.88
N LEU A 96 10.14 16.93 -11.12
CA LEU A 96 9.58 16.73 -12.47
C LEU A 96 8.32 17.58 -12.72
N GLY A 97 7.76 18.18 -11.67
CA GLY A 97 6.44 18.83 -11.67
C GLY A 97 6.36 20.11 -10.85
N GLY A 98 7.48 20.79 -10.60
CA GLY A 98 7.47 22.26 -10.53
C GLY A 98 7.21 22.80 -11.93
N PHE A 99 5.99 22.61 -12.45
CA PHE A 99 5.55 23.15 -13.74
C PHE A 99 5.39 24.67 -13.66
#